data_AF-A0A1C3YKN9-F1
#
_entry.id   AF-A0A1C3YKN9-F1
#
_cell.length_a   1.000
_cell.length_b   1.000
_cell.length_c   1.000
_cell.angle_alpha   90.00
_cell.angle_beta   90.00
_cell.angle_gamma   90.00
#
_symmetry.space_group_name_H-M   'P 1'
#
loop_
_entity.id
_entity.type
_entity.pdbx_description
1 polymer ?
#
loop_
_entity_poly.entity_id
_entity_poly.type
_entity_poly.pdbx_seq_one_letter_code
_entity_poly.pdbx_strand_id
1 'polypeptide(L)'
;MSFNGQHSPYGPTTMSNAPVGLSNNLLTTSMSSLSASPSTRHPSQISKSYRQASTLFLTRRLPEALTTLLPLITPPEHVDDGEPAPVARASRTTRIKVWSLYLTILNGIVELEPEEGKDAFGNQEWRALCTKVRDGEIWDEIVANGYHGVEGDVDSDVVINLATILLAHARDQKLNQHKLEAYLAASNTPNLDVAGRLAESASPITNRYRSPAKGASGANTPRDLNARVKILELYTLHVLLRNNEWDYAREFISVSSVLDEERREAFLQALQSLHDEQQEQEKLENEERQRQEDELQKEIEAAKKLRAENEERERKRIEEERAKREEEEKEKEKAKQAEEESAKREGGEVDYGVDDTASHNGSTRPRKARTLSSSSKQSRVSKAQSTSQAGSKANGKAVSRPPTLASRASMVISHLGVVIEKLRASLNANPMLLFKFMAFIMGLLLMLGNANLRARVKRILSVFWAKVKGTAGMGVKVSYI
;
A
#
# COMPACT_ATOMS: atom_id res chain seq x y z
N MET A 1 71.64 -16.13 -66.57
CA MET A 1 71.71 -14.89 -67.38
C MET A 1 71.39 -15.24 -68.82
N SER A 2 71.02 -14.22 -69.62
CA SER A 2 70.94 -14.24 -71.09
C SER A 2 69.77 -14.97 -71.76
N PHE A 3 69.21 -14.26 -72.74
CA PHE A 3 68.05 -14.51 -73.59
C PHE A 3 68.31 -15.46 -74.79
N ASN A 4 67.21 -15.82 -75.45
CA ASN A 4 67.08 -16.30 -76.84
C ASN A 4 67.66 -17.71 -77.17
N GLY A 5 67.08 -18.45 -78.12
CA GLY A 5 65.82 -18.20 -78.83
C GLY A 5 65.58 -19.17 -80.00
N GLN A 6 64.30 -19.36 -80.36
CA GLN A 6 63.77 -19.98 -81.59
C GLN A 6 64.31 -21.36 -82.04
N HIS A 7 63.41 -22.35 -82.08
CA HIS A 7 63.15 -23.13 -83.30
C HIS A 7 61.78 -23.83 -83.20
N SER A 8 61.10 -23.98 -84.33
CA SER A 8 59.87 -24.77 -84.52
C SER A 8 59.88 -25.33 -85.94
N PRO A 9 59.36 -26.55 -86.16
CA PRO A 9 58.30 -26.68 -87.16
C PRO A 9 57.26 -27.80 -86.90
N TYR A 10 56.20 -27.76 -87.72
CA TYR A 10 55.17 -28.80 -88.01
C TYR A 10 54.04 -29.04 -86.98
N GLY A 11 52.80 -28.96 -87.47
CA GLY A 11 51.57 -29.47 -86.83
C GLY A 11 51.18 -30.87 -87.35
N PRO A 12 49.89 -31.27 -87.39
CA PRO A 12 48.81 -30.45 -87.96
C PRO A 12 47.41 -30.51 -87.27
N THR A 13 46.54 -29.57 -87.68
CA THR A 13 45.06 -29.65 -87.82
C THR A 13 44.19 -30.28 -86.72
N THR A 14 43.31 -29.46 -86.12
CA THR A 14 41.87 -29.77 -85.99
C THR A 14 41.04 -28.48 -85.93
N MET A 15 39.74 -28.57 -86.23
CA MET A 15 38.94 -27.46 -86.80
C MET A 15 38.33 -26.46 -85.80
N SER A 16 37.86 -25.33 -86.36
CA SER A 16 37.23 -24.20 -85.66
C SER A 16 35.69 -24.34 -85.52
N ASN A 17 35.13 -23.59 -84.56
CA ASN A 17 33.75 -23.13 -84.35
C ASN A 17 32.57 -23.74 -85.16
N ALA A 18 31.59 -24.28 -84.42
CA ALA A 18 30.22 -23.76 -84.19
C ALA A 18 29.64 -22.63 -85.09
N PRO A 19 28.28 -22.41 -85.17
CA PRO A 19 27.24 -22.87 -84.23
C PRO A 19 25.86 -23.30 -84.83
N VAL A 20 25.01 -23.98 -84.03
CA VAL A 20 23.52 -23.83 -84.05
C VAL A 20 22.84 -24.42 -82.80
N GLY A 21 21.80 -23.72 -82.29
CA GLY A 21 20.67 -24.25 -81.49
C GLY A 21 20.97 -24.87 -80.11
N LEU A 22 20.39 -24.46 -78.97
CA LEU A 22 18.99 -24.08 -78.73
C LEU A 22 18.85 -23.38 -77.35
N SER A 23 17.81 -22.57 -77.20
CA SER A 23 17.56 -21.75 -76.00
C SER A 23 16.91 -22.54 -74.85
N ASN A 24 17.50 -22.47 -73.65
CA ASN A 24 16.84 -22.92 -72.41
C ASN A 24 17.33 -22.06 -71.22
N ASN A 25 16.63 -20.95 -70.94
CA ASN A 25 16.99 -20.07 -69.81
C ASN A 25 15.80 -19.22 -69.30
N LEU A 26 14.59 -19.79 -69.25
CA LEU A 26 13.34 -19.10 -68.88
C LEU A 26 12.46 -19.89 -67.87
N LEU A 27 13.06 -20.66 -66.96
CA LEU A 27 12.34 -21.35 -65.87
C LEU A 27 13.05 -21.27 -64.49
N THR A 28 13.85 -20.23 -64.25
CA THR A 28 14.51 -20.00 -62.94
C THR A 28 13.82 -18.89 -62.16
N THR A 29 12.54 -19.09 -61.85
CA THR A 29 11.79 -18.31 -60.85
C THR A 29 10.71 -19.20 -60.25
N SER A 30 10.45 -19.06 -58.94
CA SER A 30 9.47 -19.88 -58.18
C SER A 30 9.85 -21.35 -57.90
N MET A 31 10.92 -21.59 -57.11
CA MET A 31 11.09 -22.83 -56.32
C MET A 31 12.06 -22.65 -55.12
N SER A 32 11.86 -21.58 -54.34
CA SER A 32 12.73 -21.22 -53.19
C SER A 32 11.93 -21.01 -51.90
N SER A 33 11.13 -22.00 -51.52
CA SER A 33 10.23 -21.94 -50.34
C SER A 33 10.44 -23.07 -49.33
N LEU A 34 11.39 -23.98 -49.57
CA LEU A 34 11.72 -25.13 -48.71
C LEU A 34 13.24 -25.31 -48.56
N SER A 35 13.98 -24.21 -48.44
CA SER A 35 15.42 -24.23 -48.17
C SER A 35 15.66 -24.28 -46.66
N ALA A 36 16.11 -25.43 -46.15
CA ALA A 36 16.56 -25.54 -44.76
C ALA A 36 17.74 -24.58 -44.52
N SER A 37 17.51 -23.51 -43.75
CA SER A 37 18.50 -22.46 -43.57
C SER A 37 19.71 -22.98 -42.79
N PRO A 38 20.95 -22.83 -43.30
CA PRO A 38 22.13 -23.27 -42.58
C PRO A 38 22.29 -22.40 -41.32
N SER A 39 22.52 -23.04 -40.16
CA SER A 39 22.52 -22.42 -38.82
C SER A 39 23.70 -21.47 -38.57
N THR A 40 23.77 -20.36 -39.31
CA THR A 40 24.59 -19.20 -38.97
C THR A 40 24.09 -18.61 -37.65
N ARG A 41 25.02 -18.24 -36.77
CA ARG A 41 24.74 -17.91 -35.36
C ARG A 41 24.13 -16.53 -35.17
N HIS A 42 22.92 -16.30 -35.69
CA HIS A 42 22.11 -15.18 -35.24
C HIS A 42 21.76 -15.38 -33.75
N PRO A 43 22.08 -14.44 -32.84
CA PRO A 43 21.59 -14.53 -31.47
C PRO A 43 20.07 -14.50 -31.50
N SER A 44 19.43 -15.39 -30.73
CA SER A 44 17.97 -15.49 -30.70
C SER A 44 17.33 -14.13 -30.43
N GLN A 45 16.15 -13.88 -30.99
CA GLN A 45 15.43 -12.61 -30.83
C GLN A 45 15.27 -12.23 -29.35
N ILE A 46 14.94 -13.23 -28.52
CA ILE A 46 14.93 -13.18 -27.05
C ILE A 46 16.25 -12.63 -26.48
N SER A 47 17.40 -13.10 -26.98
CA SER A 47 18.73 -12.64 -26.54
C SER A 47 19.07 -11.21 -26.99
N LYS A 48 18.48 -10.73 -28.10
CA LYS A 48 18.61 -9.32 -28.53
C LYS A 48 17.76 -8.41 -27.66
N SER A 49 16.46 -8.70 -27.55
CA SER A 49 15.51 -7.94 -26.74
C SER A 49 15.89 -7.91 -25.26
N TYR A 50 16.37 -9.04 -24.71
CA TYR A 50 16.93 -9.08 -23.34
C TYR A 50 18.10 -8.09 -23.16
N ARG A 51 19.06 -8.03 -24.10
CA ARG A 51 20.20 -7.11 -24.02
C ARG A 51 19.73 -5.66 -24.11
N GLN A 52 18.80 -5.36 -25.03
CA GLN A 52 18.21 -4.04 -25.19
C GLN A 52 17.48 -3.59 -23.90
N ALA A 53 16.59 -4.43 -23.36
CA ALA A 53 15.90 -4.16 -22.09
C ALA A 53 16.88 -4.01 -20.92
N SER A 54 17.96 -4.79 -20.87
CA SER A 54 19.02 -4.66 -19.86
C SER A 54 19.71 -3.29 -19.92
N THR A 55 20.05 -2.81 -21.13
CA THR A 55 20.65 -1.48 -21.32
C THR A 55 19.67 -0.35 -20.99
N LEU A 56 18.40 -0.50 -21.33
CA LEU A 56 17.35 0.47 -21.00
C LEU A 56 17.13 0.55 -19.48
N PHE A 57 17.09 -0.59 -18.79
CA PHE A 57 17.02 -0.65 -17.32
C PHE A 57 18.23 0.06 -16.67
N LEU A 58 19.46 -0.26 -17.11
CA LEU A 58 20.69 0.37 -16.61
C LEU A 58 20.76 1.89 -16.86
N THR A 59 19.99 2.40 -17.83
CA THR A 59 19.86 3.85 -18.11
C THR A 59 18.62 4.48 -17.45
N ARG A 60 18.04 3.83 -16.42
CA ARG A 60 16.80 4.21 -15.70
C ARG A 60 15.55 4.36 -16.58
N ARG A 61 15.57 3.89 -17.84
CA ARG A 61 14.43 3.95 -18.76
C ARG A 61 13.45 2.80 -18.52
N LEU A 62 12.86 2.75 -17.32
CA LEU A 62 11.99 1.64 -16.90
C LEU A 62 10.78 1.39 -17.84
N PRO A 63 10.08 2.40 -18.40
CA PRO A 63 9.00 2.17 -19.36
C PRO A 63 9.47 1.55 -20.67
N GLU A 64 10.58 2.04 -21.25
CA GLU A 64 11.18 1.49 -22.46
C GLU A 64 11.71 0.07 -22.22
N ALA A 65 12.28 -0.20 -21.04
CA ALA A 65 12.77 -1.53 -20.65
C ALA A 65 11.62 -2.54 -20.51
N LEU A 66 10.53 -2.16 -19.83
CA LEU A 66 9.35 -2.99 -19.63
C LEU A 66 8.66 -3.32 -20.97
N THR A 67 8.39 -2.30 -21.80
CA THR A 67 7.77 -2.49 -23.12
C THR A 67 8.64 -3.29 -24.10
N THR A 68 9.96 -3.23 -23.99
CA THR A 68 10.88 -4.10 -24.75
C THR A 68 10.83 -5.57 -24.31
N LEU A 69 10.45 -5.84 -23.06
CA LEU A 69 10.47 -7.18 -22.47
C LEU A 69 9.10 -7.89 -22.50
N LEU A 70 7.99 -7.15 -22.37
CA LEU A 70 6.62 -7.68 -22.38
C LEU A 70 6.33 -8.64 -23.57
N PRO A 71 6.69 -8.35 -24.84
CA PRO A 71 6.43 -9.26 -25.97
C PRO A 71 7.19 -10.61 -25.93
N LEU A 72 8.10 -10.81 -24.97
CA LEU A 72 8.74 -12.10 -24.72
C LEU A 72 7.99 -12.93 -23.66
N ILE A 73 7.23 -12.24 -22.80
CA ILE A 73 6.65 -12.69 -21.54
C ILE A 73 5.14 -12.93 -21.68
N THR A 74 4.44 -12.08 -22.43
CA THR A 74 3.02 -12.25 -22.75
C THR A 74 2.87 -13.26 -23.90
N PRO A 75 1.90 -14.19 -23.86
CA PRO A 75 1.55 -15.01 -25.02
C PRO A 75 0.95 -14.13 -26.15
N PRO A 76 1.15 -14.48 -27.42
CA PRO A 76 0.62 -13.69 -28.54
C PRO A 76 -0.90 -13.84 -28.67
N GLU A 77 -1.64 -12.72 -28.67
CA GLU A 77 -3.13 -12.67 -28.70
C GLU A 77 -3.79 -13.23 -29.99
N HIS A 78 -3.03 -13.79 -30.93
CA HIS A 78 -3.47 -14.09 -32.31
C HIS A 78 -3.16 -15.52 -32.77
N VAL A 79 -3.21 -16.51 -31.86
CA VAL A 79 -3.29 -17.93 -32.23
C VAL A 79 -4.32 -18.65 -31.35
N ASP A 80 -5.27 -19.32 -31.98
CA ASP A 80 -6.40 -20.05 -31.34
C ASP A 80 -5.94 -21.37 -30.64
N ASP A 81 -4.64 -21.68 -30.69
CA ASP A 81 -4.01 -22.93 -30.23
C ASP A 81 -3.40 -22.84 -28.80
N GLY A 82 -3.55 -21.72 -28.09
CA GLY A 82 -3.06 -21.59 -26.69
C GLY A 82 -1.54 -21.63 -26.54
N GLU A 83 -0.80 -21.18 -27.56
CA GLU A 83 0.66 -21.28 -27.63
C GLU A 83 1.38 -20.47 -26.52
N PRO A 84 2.30 -21.09 -25.75
CA PRO A 84 2.93 -20.45 -24.60
C PRO A 84 3.93 -19.37 -25.02
N ALA A 85 4.14 -18.39 -24.14
CA ALA A 85 4.96 -17.21 -24.41
C ALA A 85 6.39 -17.57 -24.89
N PRO A 86 7.02 -16.72 -25.74
CA PRO A 86 8.34 -17.01 -26.32
C PRO A 86 9.44 -17.42 -25.31
N VAL A 87 9.37 -16.92 -24.08
CA VAL A 87 10.28 -17.27 -22.98
C VAL A 87 10.11 -18.70 -22.46
N ALA A 88 8.91 -19.29 -22.50
CA ALA A 88 8.72 -20.70 -22.15
C ALA A 88 9.49 -21.62 -23.12
N ARG A 89 9.54 -21.25 -24.40
CA ARG A 89 10.31 -21.96 -25.45
C ARG A 89 11.82 -21.74 -25.38
N ALA A 90 12.31 -20.87 -24.50
CA ALA A 90 13.73 -20.55 -24.37
C ALA A 90 14.51 -21.55 -23.47
N SER A 91 15.84 -21.54 -23.55
CA SER A 91 16.69 -22.34 -22.66
C SER A 91 16.55 -21.92 -21.19
N ARG A 92 16.73 -22.84 -20.22
CA ARG A 92 16.69 -22.56 -18.76
C ARG A 92 17.46 -21.27 -18.41
N THR A 93 18.71 -21.16 -18.86
CA THR A 93 19.59 -19.99 -18.61
C THR A 93 19.08 -18.69 -19.26
N THR A 94 18.33 -18.76 -20.36
CA THR A 94 17.67 -17.60 -20.97
C THR A 94 16.40 -17.23 -20.21
N ARG A 95 15.59 -18.24 -19.85
CA ARG A 95 14.30 -18.10 -19.14
C ARG A 95 14.50 -17.43 -17.79
N ILE A 96 15.43 -17.94 -16.96
CA ILE A 96 15.83 -17.34 -15.68
C ILE A 96 16.21 -15.87 -15.87
N LYS A 97 17.07 -15.55 -16.85
CA LYS A 97 17.54 -14.18 -17.06
C LYS A 97 16.44 -13.21 -17.45
N VAL A 98 15.52 -13.61 -18.34
CA VAL A 98 14.39 -12.75 -18.74
C VAL A 98 13.44 -12.51 -17.57
N TRP A 99 13.08 -13.55 -16.80
CA TRP A 99 12.20 -13.38 -15.65
C TRP A 99 12.85 -12.62 -14.49
N SER A 100 14.11 -12.89 -14.17
CA SER A 100 14.84 -12.09 -13.17
C SER A 100 14.93 -10.62 -13.58
N LEU A 101 15.20 -10.31 -14.86
CA LEU A 101 15.19 -8.93 -15.34
C LEU A 101 13.80 -8.29 -15.25
N TYR A 102 12.72 -9.00 -15.59
CA TYR A 102 11.34 -8.54 -15.42
C TYR A 102 11.05 -8.17 -13.96
N LEU A 103 11.40 -9.09 -13.05
CA LEU A 103 11.25 -8.91 -11.61
C LEU A 103 12.08 -7.72 -11.09
N THR A 104 13.34 -7.54 -11.53
CA THR A 104 14.16 -6.38 -11.14
C THR A 104 13.61 -5.06 -11.69
N ILE A 105 13.08 -5.05 -12.93
CA ILE A 105 12.39 -3.87 -13.50
C ILE A 105 11.16 -3.53 -12.64
N LEU A 106 10.33 -4.52 -12.30
CA LEU A 106 9.14 -4.34 -11.47
C LEU A 106 9.48 -3.82 -10.07
N ASN A 107 10.51 -4.37 -9.42
CA ASN A 107 10.99 -3.87 -8.13
C ASN A 107 11.37 -2.38 -8.23
N GLY A 108 12.17 -2.02 -9.24
CA GLY A 108 12.55 -0.63 -9.49
C GLY A 108 11.36 0.30 -9.75
N ILE A 109 10.26 -0.19 -10.35
CA ILE A 109 9.02 0.59 -10.59
C ILE A 109 8.25 0.87 -9.30
N VAL A 110 8.27 -0.05 -8.34
CA VAL A 110 7.62 0.14 -7.02
C VAL A 110 8.49 0.95 -6.06
N GLU A 111 9.82 0.91 -6.23
CA GLU A 111 10.79 1.74 -5.51
C GLU A 111 10.89 3.20 -6.03
N LEU A 112 10.30 3.53 -7.19
CA LEU A 112 10.20 4.92 -7.64
C LEU A 112 9.37 5.77 -6.67
N GLU A 113 9.75 7.03 -6.51
CA GLU A 113 8.90 8.01 -5.84
C GLU A 113 7.54 8.12 -6.56
N PRO A 114 6.43 8.37 -5.82
CA PRO A 114 5.10 8.46 -6.42
C PRO A 114 4.97 9.49 -7.54
N GLU A 115 5.79 10.53 -7.58
CA GLU A 115 5.78 11.51 -8.69
C GLU A 115 6.59 11.00 -9.89
N GLU A 116 7.83 10.52 -9.71
CA GLU A 116 8.65 9.92 -10.79
C GLU A 116 7.93 8.74 -11.47
N GLY A 117 7.27 7.88 -10.69
CA GLY A 117 6.47 6.76 -11.22
C GLY A 117 5.23 7.19 -12.00
N LYS A 118 4.54 8.25 -11.55
CA LYS A 118 3.37 8.82 -12.25
C LYS A 118 3.77 9.51 -13.56
N ASP A 119 4.89 10.21 -13.59
CA ASP A 119 5.36 10.91 -14.78
C ASP A 119 5.94 9.96 -15.84
N ALA A 120 6.59 8.87 -15.40
CA ALA A 120 7.21 7.89 -16.31
C ALA A 120 6.21 6.90 -16.97
N PHE A 121 5.14 6.51 -16.27
CA PHE A 121 4.18 5.49 -16.75
C PHE A 121 2.73 6.01 -16.87
N GLY A 122 2.43 7.20 -16.34
CA GLY A 122 1.06 7.64 -16.14
C GLY A 122 0.43 7.03 -14.87
N ASN A 123 -0.45 7.81 -14.25
CA ASN A 123 -1.05 7.53 -12.94
C ASN A 123 -1.89 6.24 -12.88
N GLN A 124 -2.42 5.77 -14.01
CA GLN A 124 -3.20 4.53 -14.06
C GLN A 124 -2.30 3.28 -14.15
N GLU A 125 -1.34 3.28 -15.07
CA GLU A 125 -0.46 2.11 -15.28
C GLU A 125 0.50 1.90 -14.12
N TRP A 126 1.12 2.97 -13.59
CA TRP A 126 1.97 2.88 -12.40
C TRP A 126 1.22 2.27 -11.20
N ARG A 127 -0.03 2.68 -10.97
CA ARG A 127 -0.88 2.11 -9.91
C ARG A 127 -1.26 0.68 -10.18
N ALA A 128 -1.57 0.31 -11.43
CA ALA A 128 -1.87 -1.06 -11.81
C ALA A 128 -0.65 -1.98 -11.57
N LEU A 129 0.53 -1.59 -12.04
CA LEU A 129 1.79 -2.32 -11.81
C LEU A 129 2.11 -2.44 -10.32
N CYS A 130 2.04 -1.35 -9.55
CA CYS A 130 2.21 -1.40 -8.09
C CYS A 130 1.19 -2.32 -7.40
N THR A 131 -0.03 -2.42 -7.91
CA THR A 131 -1.07 -3.30 -7.33
C THR A 131 -0.78 -4.76 -7.68
N LYS A 132 -0.44 -5.05 -8.94
CA LYS A 132 -0.03 -6.37 -9.43
C LYS A 132 1.13 -6.97 -8.62
N VAL A 133 2.14 -6.15 -8.28
CA VAL A 133 3.25 -6.56 -7.40
C VAL A 133 2.77 -6.83 -5.97
N ARG A 134 1.94 -5.94 -5.41
CA ARG A 134 1.50 -5.99 -4.00
C ARG A 134 0.52 -7.11 -3.69
N ASP A 135 -0.32 -7.47 -4.66
CA ASP A 135 -1.38 -8.46 -4.52
C ASP A 135 -0.98 -9.83 -5.13
N GLY A 136 0.25 -9.95 -5.65
CA GLY A 136 0.93 -11.22 -5.92
C GLY A 136 0.72 -11.85 -7.30
N GLU A 137 -0.12 -11.26 -8.16
CA GLU A 137 -0.52 -11.79 -9.49
C GLU A 137 0.67 -12.14 -10.42
N ILE A 138 1.84 -11.52 -10.19
CA ILE A 138 3.08 -11.75 -10.95
C ILE A 138 3.63 -13.17 -10.76
N TRP A 139 3.33 -13.81 -9.63
CA TRP A 139 3.64 -15.22 -9.41
C TRP A 139 2.87 -16.10 -10.41
N ASP A 140 1.56 -15.90 -10.50
CA ASP A 140 0.68 -16.67 -11.39
C ASP A 140 0.99 -16.40 -12.87
N GLU A 141 1.34 -15.17 -13.23
CA GLU A 141 1.83 -14.81 -14.56
C GLU A 141 3.12 -15.56 -14.93
N ILE A 142 4.09 -15.65 -14.02
CA ILE A 142 5.35 -16.39 -14.24
C ILE A 142 5.07 -17.88 -14.39
N VAL A 143 4.24 -18.45 -13.53
CA VAL A 143 3.86 -19.87 -13.56
C VAL A 143 3.15 -20.21 -14.88
N ALA A 144 2.14 -19.44 -15.27
CA ALA A 144 1.37 -19.66 -16.49
C ALA A 144 2.22 -19.45 -17.75
N ASN A 145 2.80 -18.26 -17.92
CA ASN A 145 3.45 -17.86 -19.17
C ASN A 145 4.88 -18.41 -19.31
N GLY A 146 5.56 -18.70 -18.20
CA GLY A 146 6.96 -19.12 -18.19
C GLY A 146 7.17 -20.62 -17.98
N TYR A 147 6.25 -21.28 -17.25
CA TYR A 147 6.41 -22.64 -16.74
C TYR A 147 5.16 -23.52 -16.95
N HIS A 148 4.34 -23.18 -17.96
CA HIS A 148 3.20 -23.98 -18.44
C HIS A 148 2.13 -24.29 -17.38
N GLY A 149 1.98 -23.45 -16.36
CA GLY A 149 1.01 -23.64 -15.28
C GLY A 149 1.49 -24.53 -14.12
N VAL A 150 2.74 -25.01 -14.13
CA VAL A 150 3.28 -25.91 -13.10
C VAL A 150 4.19 -25.16 -12.14
N GLU A 151 3.72 -24.91 -10.91
CA GLU A 151 4.50 -24.18 -9.89
C GLU A 151 5.84 -24.87 -9.55
N GLY A 152 5.86 -26.20 -9.47
CA GLY A 152 7.08 -26.97 -9.19
C GLY A 152 8.16 -26.94 -10.28
N ASP A 153 7.83 -26.52 -11.51
CA ASP A 153 8.78 -26.39 -12.62
C ASP A 153 9.52 -25.02 -12.59
N VAL A 154 9.10 -24.07 -11.75
CA VAL A 154 9.71 -22.74 -11.67
C VAL A 154 11.14 -22.81 -11.13
N ASP A 155 12.06 -22.15 -11.83
CA ASP A 155 13.47 -22.12 -11.46
C ASP A 155 13.68 -21.44 -10.09
N SER A 156 14.44 -22.10 -9.20
CA SER A 156 14.64 -21.63 -7.82
C SER A 156 15.23 -20.21 -7.72
N ASP A 157 16.10 -19.80 -8.67
CA ASP A 157 16.59 -18.42 -8.76
C ASP A 157 15.46 -17.39 -9.03
N VAL A 158 14.43 -17.79 -9.79
CA VAL A 158 13.25 -16.94 -10.07
C VAL A 158 12.33 -16.91 -8.86
N VAL A 159 12.15 -18.04 -8.15
CA VAL A 159 11.39 -18.12 -6.89
C VAL A 159 12.00 -17.23 -5.80
N ILE A 160 13.33 -17.25 -5.62
CA ILE A 160 14.02 -16.38 -4.65
C ILE A 160 13.73 -14.90 -4.97
N ASN A 161 13.85 -14.50 -6.24
CA ASN A 161 13.57 -13.12 -6.66
C ASN A 161 12.10 -12.73 -6.44
N LEU A 162 11.15 -13.63 -6.80
CA LEU A 162 9.71 -13.44 -6.56
C LEU A 162 9.41 -13.23 -5.08
N ALA A 163 9.82 -14.17 -4.22
CA ALA A 163 9.53 -14.14 -2.79
C ALA A 163 10.22 -12.97 -2.08
N THR A 164 11.37 -12.50 -2.59
CA THR A 164 12.05 -11.28 -2.08
C THR A 164 11.25 -10.01 -2.41
N ILE A 165 10.72 -9.89 -3.63
CA ILE A 165 9.89 -8.75 -4.04
C ILE A 165 8.55 -8.75 -3.30
N LEU A 166 7.94 -9.92 -3.11
CA LEU A 166 6.75 -10.06 -2.28
C LEU A 166 7.05 -9.71 -0.81
N LEU A 167 8.19 -10.14 -0.25
CA LEU A 167 8.62 -9.79 1.12
C LEU A 167 8.82 -8.27 1.29
N ALA A 168 9.35 -7.58 0.28
CA ALA A 168 9.58 -6.14 0.32
C ALA A 168 8.29 -5.32 0.16
N HIS A 169 7.37 -5.74 -0.72
CA HIS A 169 6.26 -4.88 -1.18
C HIS A 169 4.85 -5.38 -0.86
N ALA A 170 4.62 -6.68 -0.65
CA ALA A 170 3.28 -7.23 -0.46
C ALA A 170 2.67 -6.84 0.90
N ARG A 171 1.35 -6.61 0.90
CA ARG A 171 0.59 -6.10 2.06
C ARG A 171 0.40 -7.13 3.18
N ASP A 172 0.37 -8.41 2.83
CA ASP A 172 0.19 -9.56 3.72
C ASP A 172 1.10 -10.67 3.22
N GLN A 173 1.97 -11.19 4.10
CA GLN A 173 2.94 -12.21 3.73
C GLN A 173 2.33 -13.63 3.72
N LYS A 174 1.04 -13.79 4.06
CA LYS A 174 0.32 -15.08 3.92
C LYS A 174 0.17 -15.55 2.48
N LEU A 175 0.13 -14.63 1.51
CA LEU A 175 0.17 -15.01 0.09
C LEU A 175 1.56 -15.56 -0.29
N ASN A 176 2.62 -14.91 0.17
CA ASN A 176 4.01 -15.33 -0.04
C ASN A 176 4.28 -16.69 0.64
N GLN A 177 3.81 -16.87 1.88
CA GLN A 177 3.79 -18.15 2.60
C GLN A 177 3.10 -19.24 1.78
N HIS A 178 1.84 -19.04 1.39
CA HIS A 178 1.08 -20.07 0.67
C HIS A 178 1.71 -20.45 -0.67
N LYS A 179 2.27 -19.48 -1.41
CA LYS A 179 3.00 -19.72 -2.67
C LYS A 179 4.33 -20.46 -2.46
N LEU A 180 5.07 -20.15 -1.40
CA LEU A 180 6.28 -20.88 -1.01
C LEU A 180 5.97 -22.29 -0.51
N GLU A 181 4.92 -22.49 0.29
CA GLU A 181 4.41 -23.79 0.71
C GLU A 181 4.03 -24.66 -0.50
N ALA A 182 3.27 -24.12 -1.46
CA ALA A 182 2.89 -24.81 -2.68
C ALA A 182 4.10 -25.18 -3.55
N TYR A 183 5.06 -24.25 -3.72
CA TYR A 183 6.32 -24.53 -4.42
C TYR A 183 7.16 -25.60 -3.72
N LEU A 184 7.31 -25.52 -2.40
CA LEU A 184 8.08 -26.49 -1.62
C LEU A 184 7.41 -27.86 -1.60
N ALA A 185 6.08 -27.93 -1.55
CA ALA A 185 5.33 -29.18 -1.69
C ALA A 185 5.53 -29.80 -3.09
N ALA A 186 5.31 -29.02 -4.16
CA ALA A 186 5.47 -29.49 -5.53
C ALA A 186 6.91 -29.96 -5.84
N SER A 187 7.91 -29.14 -5.49
CA SER A 187 9.34 -29.46 -5.71
C SER A 187 9.87 -30.59 -4.80
N ASN A 188 9.16 -30.94 -3.72
CA ASN A 188 9.49 -32.11 -2.89
C ASN A 188 8.80 -33.40 -3.36
N THR A 189 7.83 -33.33 -4.30
CA THR A 189 7.31 -34.54 -4.95
C THR A 189 8.25 -35.00 -6.08
N PRO A 190 8.86 -36.21 -6.00
CA PRO A 190 9.54 -36.77 -7.16
C PRO A 190 8.49 -37.10 -8.22
N ASN A 191 8.60 -36.50 -9.42
CA ASN A 191 7.64 -36.70 -10.50
C ASN A 191 7.72 -38.14 -11.06
N LEU A 192 6.99 -39.04 -10.42
CA LEU A 192 6.83 -40.45 -10.75
C LEU A 192 5.78 -40.65 -11.85
N ASP A 193 5.93 -39.94 -12.97
CA ASP A 193 5.23 -40.26 -14.23
C ASP A 193 5.76 -41.59 -14.80
N VAL A 194 5.32 -42.68 -14.17
CA VAL A 194 5.49 -44.06 -14.64
C VAL A 194 4.42 -44.40 -15.67
N ALA A 195 3.22 -43.81 -15.55
CA ALA A 195 2.10 -44.04 -16.45
C ALA A 195 2.41 -43.58 -17.90
N GLY A 196 2.94 -42.37 -18.06
CA GLY A 196 3.39 -41.85 -19.34
C GLY A 196 4.51 -42.70 -19.94
N ARG A 197 5.49 -43.13 -19.14
CA ARG A 197 6.56 -44.05 -19.60
C ARG A 197 6.04 -45.42 -20.05
N LEU A 198 5.01 -45.96 -19.41
CA LEU A 198 4.43 -47.25 -19.81
C LEU A 198 3.59 -47.12 -21.10
N ALA A 199 2.87 -46.01 -21.26
CA ALA A 199 2.13 -45.69 -22.49
C ALA A 199 3.06 -45.38 -23.69
N GLU A 200 4.19 -44.72 -23.45
CA GLU A 200 5.22 -44.38 -24.45
C GLU A 200 5.90 -45.65 -25.05
N SER A 201 5.69 -46.83 -24.44
CA SER A 201 6.16 -48.14 -24.94
C SER A 201 5.31 -48.73 -26.08
N ALA A 202 4.16 -48.13 -26.43
CA ALA A 202 3.14 -48.80 -27.25
C ALA A 202 2.74 -48.04 -28.54
N SER A 203 3.44 -46.97 -28.96
CA SER A 203 3.10 -46.24 -30.20
C SER A 203 4.30 -45.50 -30.82
N PRO A 204 4.48 -45.53 -32.15
CA PRO A 204 5.60 -44.86 -32.81
C PRO A 204 5.35 -43.35 -33.00
N ILE A 205 6.25 -42.55 -32.44
CA ILE A 205 6.67 -41.21 -32.90
C ILE A 205 5.54 -40.24 -33.31
N THR A 206 4.97 -39.54 -32.32
CA THR A 206 4.48 -38.16 -32.53
C THR A 206 5.16 -37.24 -31.52
N ASN A 207 5.86 -36.20 -31.99
CA ASN A 207 6.60 -35.27 -31.14
C ASN A 207 5.65 -34.32 -30.40
N ARG A 208 5.01 -34.78 -29.32
CA ARG A 208 4.44 -33.89 -28.31
C ARG A 208 5.58 -33.22 -27.54
N TYR A 209 5.44 -31.91 -27.28
CA TYR A 209 6.45 -31.10 -26.61
C TYR A 209 6.81 -31.66 -25.23
N ARG A 210 7.97 -32.34 -25.11
CA ARG A 210 8.53 -32.77 -23.82
C ARG A 210 9.26 -31.57 -23.20
N SER A 211 8.75 -31.05 -22.08
CA SER A 211 9.32 -29.92 -21.35
C SER A 211 10.82 -30.11 -21.07
N PRO A 212 11.69 -29.11 -21.32
CA PRO A 212 13.13 -29.19 -21.01
C PRO A 212 13.46 -29.36 -19.52
N ALA A 213 12.48 -29.24 -18.62
CA ALA A 213 12.60 -29.42 -17.17
C ALA A 213 12.84 -30.88 -16.71
N LYS A 214 13.06 -31.84 -17.63
CA LYS A 214 13.25 -33.27 -17.32
C LYS A 214 14.63 -33.60 -16.72
N GLY A 215 14.94 -32.94 -15.61
CA GLY A 215 16.07 -33.13 -14.71
C GLY A 215 15.75 -32.86 -13.23
N ALA A 216 14.48 -32.58 -12.89
CA ALA A 216 14.01 -32.34 -11.52
C ALA A 216 14.04 -33.62 -10.65
N SER A 217 15.23 -33.98 -10.18
CA SER A 217 15.46 -34.82 -9.00
C SER A 217 16.40 -34.06 -8.07
N GLY A 218 15.81 -33.46 -7.02
CA GLY A 218 16.42 -32.41 -6.20
C GLY A 218 17.50 -32.91 -5.24
N ALA A 219 18.70 -33.16 -5.78
CA ALA A 219 19.93 -33.42 -5.01
C ALA A 219 21.23 -33.18 -5.81
N ASN A 220 21.18 -33.26 -7.14
CA ASN A 220 22.34 -33.61 -7.96
C ASN A 220 23.32 -32.46 -8.33
N THR A 221 23.09 -31.22 -7.89
CA THR A 221 24.12 -30.16 -7.99
C THR A 221 24.21 -29.34 -6.70
N PRO A 222 25.43 -28.93 -6.26
CA PRO A 222 25.59 -28.05 -5.10
C PRO A 222 24.89 -26.69 -5.25
N ARG A 223 24.64 -26.23 -6.48
CA ARG A 223 23.94 -24.97 -6.74
C ARG A 223 22.45 -25.08 -6.49
N ASP A 224 21.79 -26.13 -6.99
CA ASP A 224 20.34 -26.31 -6.79
C ASP A 224 20.06 -26.59 -5.29
N LEU A 225 20.97 -27.25 -4.56
CA LEU A 225 20.90 -27.39 -3.10
C LEU A 225 21.02 -26.02 -2.38
N ASN A 226 22.01 -25.20 -2.72
CA ASN A 226 22.19 -23.86 -2.14
C ASN A 226 20.96 -22.98 -2.39
N ALA A 227 20.41 -23.00 -3.61
CA ALA A 227 19.17 -22.29 -3.93
C ALA A 227 17.98 -22.79 -3.07
N ARG A 228 17.87 -24.11 -2.82
CA ARG A 228 16.83 -24.67 -1.94
C ARG A 228 17.02 -24.23 -0.47
N VAL A 229 18.25 -24.20 0.03
CA VAL A 229 18.55 -23.68 1.38
C VAL A 229 18.15 -22.21 1.50
N LYS A 230 18.43 -21.38 0.50
CA LYS A 230 17.99 -19.96 0.48
C LYS A 230 16.47 -19.78 0.44
N ILE A 231 15.74 -20.65 -0.24
CA ILE A 231 14.27 -20.64 -0.23
C ILE A 231 13.74 -20.99 1.17
N LEU A 232 14.36 -21.96 1.86
CA LEU A 232 14.04 -22.29 3.26
C LEU A 232 14.39 -21.14 4.22
N GLU A 233 15.52 -20.46 4.04
CA GLU A 233 15.97 -19.29 4.80
C GLU A 233 14.99 -18.11 4.66
N LEU A 234 14.60 -17.80 3.43
CA LEU A 234 13.64 -16.75 3.12
C LEU A 234 12.24 -17.08 3.67
N TYR A 235 11.81 -18.34 3.57
CA TYR A 235 10.55 -18.81 4.12
C TYR A 235 10.53 -18.72 5.67
N THR A 236 11.49 -19.36 6.33
CA THR A 236 11.47 -19.54 7.80
C THR A 236 11.93 -18.32 8.58
N LEU A 237 12.99 -17.62 8.14
CA LEU A 237 13.56 -16.49 8.87
C LEU A 237 12.99 -15.13 8.45
N HIS A 238 12.18 -15.05 7.39
CA HIS A 238 11.63 -13.78 6.91
C HIS A 238 10.10 -13.82 6.72
N VAL A 239 9.57 -14.75 5.92
CA VAL A 239 8.12 -14.78 5.60
C VAL A 239 7.29 -15.19 6.82
N LEU A 240 7.65 -16.28 7.52
CA LEU A 240 6.93 -16.70 8.73
C LEU A 240 7.09 -15.70 9.89
N LEU A 241 8.25 -15.04 10.02
CA LEU A 241 8.45 -13.96 11.00
C LEU A 241 7.50 -12.78 10.76
N ARG A 242 7.30 -12.35 9.51
CA ARG A 242 6.34 -11.29 9.17
C ARG A 242 4.88 -11.66 9.47
N ASN A 243 4.56 -12.96 9.48
CA ASN A 243 3.24 -13.45 9.90
C ASN A 243 3.12 -13.72 11.41
N ASN A 244 4.23 -13.60 12.16
CA ASN A 244 4.38 -13.97 13.58
C ASN A 244 4.20 -15.47 13.88
N GLU A 245 4.45 -16.34 12.90
CA GLU A 245 4.27 -17.80 13.01
C GLU A 245 5.56 -18.49 13.51
N TRP A 246 6.13 -17.98 14.61
CA TRP A 246 7.42 -18.38 15.17
C TRP A 246 7.52 -19.87 15.53
N ASP A 247 6.51 -20.43 16.21
CA ASP A 247 6.47 -21.85 16.59
C ASP A 247 6.42 -22.76 15.35
N TYR A 248 5.68 -22.37 14.33
CA TYR A 248 5.58 -23.11 13.06
C TYR A 248 6.90 -23.06 12.28
N ALA A 249 7.59 -21.90 12.26
CA ALA A 249 8.93 -21.80 11.71
C ALA A 249 9.93 -22.73 12.44
N ARG A 250 9.87 -22.78 13.77
CA ARG A 250 10.69 -23.67 14.60
C ARG A 250 10.43 -25.15 14.30
N GLU A 251 9.16 -25.56 14.26
CA GLU A 251 8.75 -26.93 13.90
C GLU A 251 9.24 -27.29 12.48
N PHE A 252 8.98 -26.43 11.51
CA PHE A 252 9.37 -26.64 10.11
C PHE A 252 10.89 -26.76 9.92
N ILE A 253 11.70 -25.94 10.60
CA ILE A 253 13.17 -26.07 10.59
C ILE A 253 13.60 -27.44 11.16
N SER A 254 12.97 -27.87 12.27
CA SER A 254 13.29 -29.15 12.92
C SER A 254 12.92 -30.40 12.10
N VAL A 255 11.80 -30.35 11.37
CA VAL A 255 11.32 -31.46 10.53
C VAL A 255 11.99 -31.47 9.14
N SER A 256 12.66 -30.37 8.75
CA SER A 256 13.33 -30.26 7.44
C SER A 256 14.49 -31.26 7.29
N SER A 257 14.30 -32.24 6.40
CA SER A 257 15.30 -33.22 5.97
C SER A 257 16.27 -32.69 4.90
N VAL A 258 16.15 -31.40 4.54
CA VAL A 258 16.97 -30.72 3.53
C VAL A 258 18.13 -29.93 4.17
N LEU A 259 18.04 -29.66 5.47
CA LEU A 259 19.07 -28.99 6.26
C LEU A 259 19.93 -30.04 6.98
N ASP A 260 21.23 -29.98 6.75
CA ASP A 260 22.24 -30.65 7.57
C ASP A 260 22.17 -30.12 9.02
N GLU A 261 22.60 -30.91 10.02
CA GLU A 261 22.42 -30.55 11.44
C GLU A 261 23.06 -29.20 11.79
N GLU A 262 24.28 -28.93 11.33
CA GLU A 262 24.97 -27.64 11.48
C GLU A 262 24.14 -26.45 10.94
N ARG A 263 23.40 -26.65 9.85
CA ARG A 263 22.53 -25.63 9.26
C ARG A 263 21.22 -25.50 10.02
N ARG A 264 20.66 -26.60 10.51
CA ARG A 264 19.46 -26.58 11.37
C ARG A 264 19.75 -25.82 12.66
N GLU A 265 20.88 -26.10 13.31
CA GLU A 265 21.33 -25.37 14.51
C GLU A 265 21.54 -23.88 14.22
N ALA A 266 22.24 -23.53 13.14
CA ALA A 266 22.43 -22.13 12.74
C ALA A 266 21.11 -21.39 12.46
N PHE A 267 20.13 -22.05 11.81
CA PHE A 267 18.80 -21.47 11.55
C PHE A 267 18.00 -21.29 12.84
N LEU A 268 18.05 -22.27 13.78
CA LEU A 268 17.39 -22.16 15.09
C LEU A 268 18.04 -21.08 15.96
N GLN A 269 19.37 -20.92 15.90
CA GLN A 269 20.09 -19.84 16.59
C GLN A 269 19.74 -18.47 16.00
N ALA A 270 19.65 -18.36 14.67
CA ALA A 270 19.23 -17.12 14.00
C ALA A 270 17.78 -16.74 14.37
N LEU A 271 16.85 -17.71 14.36
CA LEU A 271 15.47 -17.51 14.78
C LEU A 271 15.37 -17.05 16.23
N GLN A 272 16.13 -17.68 17.15
CA GLN A 272 16.18 -17.26 18.56
C GLN A 272 16.74 -15.84 18.70
N SER A 273 17.83 -15.52 18.00
CA SER A 273 18.45 -14.19 18.03
C SER A 273 17.50 -13.09 17.52
N LEU A 274 16.76 -13.35 16.43
CA LEU A 274 15.79 -12.41 15.87
C LEU A 274 14.54 -12.24 16.76
N HIS A 275 14.11 -13.31 17.43
CA HIS A 275 13.03 -13.26 18.41
C HIS A 275 13.43 -12.41 19.63
N ASP A 276 14.64 -12.63 20.15
CA ASP A 276 15.10 -11.92 21.34
C ASP A 276 15.41 -10.44 21.02
N GLU A 277 15.94 -10.14 19.84
CA GLU A 277 16.08 -8.77 19.32
C GLU A 277 14.71 -8.08 19.16
N GLN A 278 13.69 -8.75 18.60
CA GLN A 278 12.34 -8.21 18.52
C GLN A 278 11.77 -7.89 19.91
N GLN A 279 11.97 -8.79 20.89
CA GLN A 279 11.52 -8.52 22.25
C GLN A 279 12.29 -7.38 22.94
N GLU A 280 13.56 -7.17 22.63
CA GLU A 280 14.33 -6.02 23.15
C GLU A 280 13.87 -4.71 22.50
N GLN A 281 13.61 -4.70 21.19
CA GLN A 281 13.02 -3.54 20.50
C GLN A 281 11.63 -3.19 21.09
N GLU A 282 10.74 -4.17 21.30
CA GLU A 282 9.43 -3.91 21.91
C GLU A 282 9.55 -3.36 23.34
N LYS A 283 10.49 -3.87 24.15
CA LYS A 283 10.76 -3.33 25.51
C LYS A 283 11.22 -1.88 25.45
N LEU A 284 12.12 -1.53 24.53
CA LEU A 284 12.62 -0.17 24.36
C LEU A 284 11.51 0.79 23.89
N GLU A 285 10.71 0.43 22.88
CA GLU A 285 9.55 1.22 22.45
C GLU A 285 8.51 1.39 23.57
N ASN A 286 8.31 0.35 24.38
CA ASN A 286 7.41 0.38 25.54
C ASN A 286 7.95 1.29 26.66
N GLU A 287 9.27 1.32 26.90
CA GLU A 287 9.90 2.25 27.84
C GLU A 287 9.87 3.71 27.36
N GLU A 288 10.20 3.97 26.10
CA GLU A 288 10.15 5.33 25.53
C GLU A 288 8.73 5.90 25.55
N ARG A 289 7.73 5.08 25.20
CA ARG A 289 6.32 5.48 25.29
C ARG A 289 5.88 5.74 26.72
N GLN A 290 6.31 4.92 27.68
CA GLN A 290 6.05 5.20 29.11
C GLN A 290 6.66 6.53 29.54
N ARG A 291 7.91 6.84 29.15
CA ARG A 291 8.56 8.13 29.47
C ARG A 291 7.78 9.32 28.87
N GLN A 292 7.32 9.22 27.63
CA GLN A 292 6.48 10.23 26.97
C GLN A 292 5.12 10.41 27.69
N GLU A 293 4.45 9.32 28.07
CA GLU A 293 3.20 9.37 28.84
C GLU A 293 3.41 9.98 30.24
N ASP A 294 4.55 9.71 30.88
CA ASP A 294 4.93 10.26 32.19
C ASP A 294 5.22 11.76 32.14
N GLU A 295 5.89 12.23 31.08
CA GLU A 295 6.15 13.65 30.83
C GLU A 295 4.84 14.42 30.57
N LEU A 296 3.98 13.90 29.69
CA LEU A 296 2.65 14.47 29.44
C LEU A 296 1.78 14.50 30.70
N GLN A 297 1.85 13.48 31.56
CA GLN A 297 1.15 13.48 32.85
C GLN A 297 1.66 14.58 33.79
N LYS A 298 2.98 14.77 33.88
CA LYS A 298 3.61 15.84 34.68
C LYS A 298 3.23 17.23 34.17
N GLU A 299 3.21 17.45 32.85
CA GLU A 299 2.71 18.70 32.25
C GLU A 299 1.23 18.95 32.56
N ILE A 300 0.38 17.92 32.44
CA ILE A 300 -1.05 18.01 32.77
C ILE A 300 -1.27 18.33 34.26
N GLU A 301 -0.47 17.77 35.17
CA GLU A 301 -0.56 18.08 36.59
C GLU A 301 -0.07 19.50 36.92
N ALA A 302 1.06 19.93 36.31
CA ALA A 302 1.56 21.29 36.45
C ALA A 302 0.56 22.33 35.91
N ALA A 303 -0.05 22.07 34.76
CA ALA A 303 -1.09 22.92 34.19
C ALA A 303 -2.36 22.98 35.05
N LYS A 304 -2.73 21.89 35.73
CA LYS A 304 -3.83 21.89 36.71
C LYS A 304 -3.48 22.72 37.95
N LYS A 305 -2.27 22.57 38.50
CA LYS A 305 -1.78 23.34 39.66
C LYS A 305 -1.75 24.85 39.36
N LEU A 306 -1.19 25.25 38.21
CA LEU A 306 -1.14 26.65 37.78
C LEU A 306 -2.54 27.27 37.57
N ARG A 307 -3.52 26.49 37.09
CA ARG A 307 -4.92 26.95 37.00
C ARG A 307 -5.53 27.15 38.38
N ALA A 308 -5.37 26.19 39.30
CA ALA A 308 -5.89 26.31 40.67
C ALA A 308 -5.27 27.51 41.42
N GLU A 309 -3.95 27.74 41.27
CA GLU A 309 -3.25 28.88 41.86
C GLU A 309 -3.76 30.24 41.33
N ASN A 310 -4.06 30.31 40.03
CA ASN A 310 -4.65 31.51 39.43
C ASN A 310 -6.13 31.71 39.84
N GLU A 311 -6.93 30.65 39.91
CA GLU A 311 -8.30 30.72 40.44
C GLU A 311 -8.31 31.18 41.93
N GLU A 312 -7.35 30.74 42.74
CA GLU A 312 -7.22 31.18 44.13
C GLU A 312 -6.82 32.66 44.23
N ARG A 313 -5.87 33.12 43.39
CA ARG A 313 -5.51 34.54 43.29
C ARG A 313 -6.69 35.42 42.85
N GLU A 314 -7.50 34.95 41.89
CA GLU A 314 -8.68 35.67 41.42
C GLU A 314 -9.76 35.75 42.52
N ARG A 315 -10.03 34.63 43.21
CA ARG A 315 -10.95 34.60 44.36
C ARG A 315 -10.52 35.58 45.45
N LYS A 316 -9.24 35.60 45.85
CA LYS A 316 -8.72 36.51 46.88
C LYS A 316 -8.89 37.99 46.48
N ARG A 317 -8.66 38.34 45.21
CA ARG A 317 -8.92 39.71 44.71
C ARG A 317 -10.40 40.09 44.77
N ILE A 318 -11.29 39.16 44.41
CA ILE A 318 -12.75 39.39 44.48
C ILE A 318 -13.23 39.51 45.94
N GLU A 319 -12.62 38.77 46.86
CA GLU A 319 -12.92 38.84 48.30
C GLU A 319 -12.38 40.12 48.94
N GLU A 320 -11.14 40.54 48.61
CA GLU A 320 -10.54 41.81 49.01
C GLU A 320 -11.35 43.02 48.47
N GLU A 321 -11.81 42.98 47.21
CA GLU A 321 -12.67 44.03 46.66
C GLU A 321 -14.04 44.08 47.36
N ARG A 322 -14.62 42.95 47.74
CA ARG A 322 -15.87 42.91 48.52
C ARG A 322 -15.67 43.45 49.93
N ALA A 323 -14.61 43.02 50.63
CA ALA A 323 -14.30 43.50 51.96
C ALA A 323 -14.12 45.02 51.96
N LYS A 324 -13.37 45.57 50.98
CA LYS A 324 -13.22 47.01 50.84
C LYS A 324 -14.54 47.73 50.55
N ARG A 325 -15.41 47.18 49.68
CA ARG A 325 -16.76 47.74 49.43
C ARG A 325 -17.61 47.75 50.70
N GLU A 326 -17.54 46.69 51.50
CA GLU A 326 -18.26 46.56 52.78
C GLU A 326 -17.72 47.53 53.85
N GLU A 327 -16.40 47.78 53.90
CA GLU A 327 -15.80 48.82 54.74
C GLU A 327 -16.21 50.22 54.28
N GLU A 328 -16.15 50.50 52.98
CA GLU A 328 -16.62 51.77 52.41
C GLU A 328 -18.13 52.00 52.65
N GLU A 329 -18.97 50.96 52.64
CA GLU A 329 -20.39 51.06 52.98
C GLU A 329 -20.60 51.33 54.49
N LYS A 330 -19.85 50.65 55.37
CA LYS A 330 -19.88 50.91 56.82
C LYS A 330 -19.35 52.31 57.18
N GLU A 331 -18.38 52.83 56.44
CA GLU A 331 -17.91 54.21 56.61
C GLU A 331 -18.99 55.21 56.16
N LYS A 332 -19.62 54.99 55.00
CA LYS A 332 -20.75 55.81 54.52
C LYS A 332 -21.97 55.73 55.45
N GLU A 333 -22.23 54.60 56.10
CA GLU A 333 -23.29 54.45 57.09
C GLU A 333 -22.98 55.23 58.38
N LYS A 334 -21.75 55.13 58.92
CA LYS A 334 -21.31 55.93 60.06
C LYS A 334 -21.33 57.44 59.76
N ALA A 335 -20.89 57.84 58.57
CA ALA A 335 -20.92 59.23 58.12
C ALA A 335 -22.37 59.76 58.11
N LYS A 336 -23.32 58.99 57.56
CA LYS A 336 -24.75 59.35 57.59
C LYS A 336 -25.33 59.40 59.00
N GLN A 337 -24.95 58.51 59.90
CA GLN A 337 -25.39 58.56 61.30
C GLN A 337 -24.84 59.80 62.03
N ALA A 338 -23.60 60.20 61.74
CA ALA A 338 -23.03 61.45 62.26
C ALA A 338 -23.68 62.70 61.64
N GLU A 339 -24.01 62.66 60.34
CA GLU A 339 -24.74 63.70 59.61
C GLU A 339 -26.19 63.84 60.13
N GLU A 340 -26.85 62.74 60.47
CA GLU A 340 -28.17 62.76 61.11
C GLU A 340 -28.10 63.28 62.56
N GLU A 341 -26.99 63.06 63.29
CA GLU A 341 -26.79 63.68 64.61
C GLU A 341 -26.44 65.17 64.54
N SER A 342 -25.71 65.63 63.51
CA SER A 342 -25.37 67.05 63.32
C SER A 342 -26.53 67.87 62.75
N ALA A 343 -27.27 67.35 61.77
CA ALA A 343 -28.50 67.97 61.25
C ALA A 343 -29.62 68.10 62.30
N LYS A 344 -29.50 67.38 63.43
CA LYS A 344 -30.37 67.50 64.61
C LYS A 344 -29.91 68.56 65.61
N ARG A 345 -28.76 69.21 65.37
CA ARG A 345 -28.22 70.32 66.17
C ARG A 345 -28.19 71.65 65.41
N GLU A 346 -28.03 71.64 64.09
CA GLU A 346 -27.96 72.85 63.26
C GLU A 346 -29.08 72.87 62.21
N GLY A 347 -30.01 73.83 62.35
CA GLY A 347 -31.14 74.01 61.45
C GLY A 347 -31.25 75.47 61.01
N GLY A 348 -31.32 75.70 59.70
CA GLY A 348 -31.01 76.98 59.06
C GLY A 348 -29.56 77.01 58.56
N GLU A 349 -29.23 77.59 57.41
CA GLU A 349 -29.97 78.53 56.57
C GLU A 349 -29.87 78.13 55.06
N VAL A 350 -30.65 78.78 54.19
CA VAL A 350 -30.74 78.48 52.75
C VAL A 350 -30.31 79.70 51.94
N ASP A 351 -29.45 79.54 50.94
CA ASP A 351 -29.19 80.58 49.93
C ASP A 351 -28.99 80.01 48.52
N TYR A 352 -29.20 80.86 47.51
CA TYR A 352 -29.19 80.54 46.08
C TYR A 352 -27.85 80.88 45.41
N GLY A 353 -27.46 80.10 44.40
CA GLY A 353 -26.37 80.44 43.49
C GLY A 353 -26.49 79.70 42.16
N VAL A 354 -26.48 80.42 41.04
CA VAL A 354 -26.72 79.88 39.69
C VAL A 354 -25.58 80.26 38.74
N ASP A 355 -25.02 79.20 38.14
CA ASP A 355 -24.27 79.09 36.89
C ASP A 355 -22.96 79.89 36.61
N ASP A 356 -22.17 79.19 35.80
CA ASP A 356 -21.42 79.63 34.63
C ASP A 356 -19.88 79.80 34.63
N THR A 357 -19.28 78.87 33.88
CA THR A 357 -18.07 78.95 33.05
C THR A 357 -16.65 78.76 33.64
N ALA A 358 -15.80 78.22 32.76
CA ALA A 358 -14.39 77.91 32.98
C ALA A 358 -13.53 78.58 31.90
N SER A 359 -12.21 78.67 32.14
CA SER A 359 -11.22 78.56 31.07
C SER A 359 -9.85 78.14 31.59
N HIS A 360 -9.03 77.54 30.73
CA HIS A 360 -7.77 76.87 31.08
C HIS A 360 -6.71 77.12 30.00
N ASN A 361 -5.50 77.55 30.37
CA ASN A 361 -4.30 77.66 29.52
C ASN A 361 -3.06 77.88 30.43
N GLY A 362 -1.81 77.51 30.11
CA GLY A 362 -1.23 76.72 29.02
C GLY A 362 0.13 76.15 29.47
N SER A 363 0.66 75.04 28.92
CA SER A 363 1.60 74.97 27.77
C SER A 363 2.97 75.67 28.02
N THR A 364 4.16 75.11 27.73
CA THR A 364 4.57 74.39 26.50
C THR A 364 5.83 73.48 26.62
N ARG A 365 5.82 72.32 25.90
CA ARG A 365 6.96 71.65 25.15
C ARG A 365 8.20 71.14 25.93
N PRO A 366 9.05 70.23 25.37
CA PRO A 366 9.11 69.58 24.02
C PRO A 366 8.96 68.02 24.10
N ARG A 367 9.43 67.07 23.23
CA ARG A 367 10.14 67.08 21.92
C ARG A 367 9.65 65.97 20.93
N LYS A 368 10.31 64.79 20.84
CA LYS A 368 10.10 63.61 19.93
C LYS A 368 11.16 62.52 20.22
N ALA A 369 11.15 61.27 19.72
CA ALA A 369 10.58 60.65 18.50
C ALA A 369 9.91 59.27 18.79
N ARG A 370 8.76 58.87 18.19
CA ARG A 370 8.45 58.43 16.79
C ARG A 370 8.97 57.00 16.47
N THR A 371 8.27 56.16 15.69
CA THR A 371 7.34 56.49 14.59
C THR A 371 5.86 56.10 14.82
N LEU A 372 5.22 55.30 13.94
CA LEU A 372 3.78 55.21 13.60
C LEU A 372 3.57 53.89 12.79
N SER A 373 2.42 53.31 12.41
CA SER A 373 0.95 53.59 12.49
C SER A 373 0.19 52.27 12.07
N SER A 374 -1.11 52.12 11.77
CA SER A 374 -2.21 53.07 11.47
C SER A 374 -3.63 52.61 11.90
N SER A 375 -4.56 52.32 10.97
CA SER A 375 -5.99 52.67 11.11
C SER A 375 -6.90 52.16 9.96
N SER A 376 -8.23 51.98 10.07
CA SER A 376 -9.17 51.88 11.21
C SER A 376 -10.65 51.72 10.76
N LYS A 377 -11.51 51.17 11.65
CA LYS A 377 -12.94 51.49 11.93
C LYS A 377 -14.03 51.63 10.82
N GLN A 378 -15.15 50.91 11.07
CA GLN A 378 -16.58 51.34 11.07
C GLN A 378 -17.55 51.22 9.84
N SER A 379 -18.55 50.34 10.03
CA SER A 379 -20.02 50.48 9.82
C SER A 379 -20.69 50.78 8.45
N ARG A 380 -21.29 49.71 7.88
CA ARG A 380 -22.71 49.51 7.48
C ARG A 380 -23.46 50.41 6.44
N VAL A 381 -23.91 49.73 5.36
CA VAL A 381 -25.28 49.70 4.74
C VAL A 381 -25.62 50.53 3.45
N SER A 382 -25.61 49.83 2.30
CA SER A 382 -26.46 50.00 1.07
C SER A 382 -26.23 51.24 0.15
N LYS A 383 -26.65 51.33 -1.14
CA LYS A 383 -27.52 50.50 -2.02
C LYS A 383 -27.26 50.75 -3.55
N ALA A 384 -27.40 49.72 -4.41
CA ALA A 384 -27.52 49.74 -5.90
C ALA A 384 -26.29 50.27 -6.73
N GLN A 385 -26.15 50.09 -8.07
CA GLN A 385 -27.05 49.60 -9.15
C GLN A 385 -26.29 49.06 -10.40
N SER A 386 -26.77 47.98 -11.07
CA SER A 386 -26.58 47.55 -12.51
C SER A 386 -25.15 47.47 -13.15
N THR A 387 -24.81 46.55 -14.07
CA THR A 387 -25.52 46.01 -15.26
C THR A 387 -25.17 44.53 -15.66
N SER A 388 -26.02 43.94 -16.53
CA SER A 388 -25.91 42.72 -17.40
C SER A 388 -24.60 41.91 -17.52
N GLN A 389 -24.58 40.59 -17.76
CA GLN A 389 -25.50 39.67 -18.50
C GLN A 389 -25.87 38.42 -17.64
N ALA A 390 -27.09 37.86 -17.63
CA ALA A 390 -27.81 37.05 -18.65
C ALA A 390 -27.12 35.71 -19.01
N GLY A 391 -27.79 34.54 -19.11
CA GLY A 391 -29.24 34.25 -19.13
C GLY A 391 -29.73 33.24 -18.06
N SER A 392 -30.92 32.64 -18.26
CA SER A 392 -31.71 32.02 -17.18
C SER A 392 -32.54 30.78 -17.57
N LYS A 393 -32.91 29.98 -16.55
CA LYS A 393 -34.28 29.46 -16.34
C LYS A 393 -34.47 28.96 -14.91
N ALA A 394 -35.71 28.86 -14.43
CA ALA A 394 -36.03 28.72 -13.01
C ALA A 394 -37.09 27.65 -12.71
N ASN A 395 -36.88 26.93 -11.60
CA ASN A 395 -37.88 26.44 -10.63
C ASN A 395 -37.11 25.76 -9.48
N GLY A 396 -37.54 25.78 -8.21
CA GLY A 396 -38.69 26.43 -7.57
C GLY A 396 -38.42 26.60 -6.06
N LYS A 397 -39.36 27.19 -5.31
CA LYS A 397 -39.13 27.58 -3.90
C LYS A 397 -39.08 26.37 -2.94
N ALA A 398 -38.00 26.23 -2.18
CA ALA A 398 -37.98 25.50 -0.91
C ALA A 398 -37.03 26.21 0.08
N VAL A 399 -37.49 26.51 1.30
CA VAL A 399 -36.67 27.14 2.35
C VAL A 399 -35.95 26.05 3.14
N SER A 400 -34.63 26.01 3.06
CA SER A 400 -33.78 25.02 3.73
C SER A 400 -33.68 25.28 5.23
N ARG A 401 -34.55 24.63 6.02
CA ARG A 401 -34.25 24.36 7.44
C ARG A 401 -33.06 23.39 7.56
N PRO A 402 -32.25 23.47 8.64
CA PRO A 402 -31.19 22.50 8.88
C PRO A 402 -31.75 21.08 9.04
N PRO A 403 -31.03 20.03 8.59
CA PRO A 403 -31.55 18.67 8.53
C PRO A 403 -31.74 18.06 9.93
N THR A 404 -32.97 17.69 10.25
CA THR A 404 -33.33 17.01 11.51
C THR A 404 -32.87 15.55 11.53
N LEU A 405 -32.73 14.98 12.73
CA LEU A 405 -32.16 13.65 12.96
C LEU A 405 -32.81 12.52 12.13
N ALA A 406 -34.12 12.62 11.84
CA ALA A 406 -34.85 11.65 11.02
C ALA A 406 -34.25 11.51 9.60
N SER A 407 -33.76 12.60 8.99
CA SER A 407 -33.13 12.58 7.66
C SER A 407 -31.76 11.89 7.66
N ARG A 408 -31.07 11.85 8.81
CA ARG A 408 -29.83 11.08 8.97
C ARG A 408 -30.11 9.58 9.12
N ALA A 409 -31.17 9.22 9.84
CA ALA A 409 -31.62 7.83 9.99
C ALA A 409 -32.03 7.20 8.64
N SER A 410 -32.76 7.94 7.78
CA SER A 410 -33.16 7.43 6.46
C SER A 410 -31.97 7.13 5.54
N MET A 411 -30.89 7.91 5.59
CA MET A 411 -29.66 7.61 4.83
C MET A 411 -29.02 6.30 5.30
N VAL A 412 -28.85 6.13 6.62
CA VAL A 412 -28.28 4.89 7.20
C VAL A 412 -29.09 3.65 6.80
N ILE A 413 -30.42 3.74 6.81
CA ILE A 413 -31.31 2.65 6.36
C ILE A 413 -31.10 2.33 4.87
N SER A 414 -30.98 3.35 4.00
CA SER A 414 -30.72 3.14 2.57
C SER A 414 -29.35 2.49 2.30
N HIS A 415 -28.31 2.86 3.05
CA HIS A 415 -27.00 2.21 2.96
C HIS A 415 -27.03 0.75 3.45
N LEU A 416 -27.83 0.44 4.49
CA LEU A 416 -27.98 -0.93 4.99
C LEU A 416 -28.61 -1.87 3.94
N GLY A 417 -29.59 -1.38 3.17
CA GLY A 417 -30.18 -2.13 2.07
C GLY A 417 -29.17 -2.55 0.99
N VAL A 418 -28.32 -1.61 0.56
CA VAL A 418 -27.25 -1.88 -0.44
C VAL A 418 -26.22 -2.89 0.09
N VAL A 419 -25.91 -2.87 1.39
CA VAL A 419 -25.01 -3.87 2.00
C VAL A 419 -25.65 -5.26 2.01
N ILE A 420 -26.93 -5.37 2.38
CA ILE A 420 -27.68 -6.64 2.36
C ILE A 420 -27.75 -7.21 0.93
N GLU A 421 -28.00 -6.36 -0.06
CA GLU A 421 -28.03 -6.79 -1.46
C GLU A 421 -26.65 -7.26 -1.97
N LYS A 422 -25.55 -6.63 -1.56
CA LYS A 422 -24.21 -7.16 -1.88
C LYS A 422 -23.89 -8.45 -1.12
N LEU A 423 -24.42 -8.64 0.09
CA LEU A 423 -24.30 -9.90 0.84
C LEU A 423 -25.00 -11.07 0.10
N ARG A 424 -26.20 -10.84 -0.46
CA ARG A 424 -26.92 -11.81 -1.31
C ARG A 424 -26.16 -12.17 -2.60
N ALA A 425 -25.20 -11.36 -3.03
CA ALA A 425 -24.35 -11.67 -4.19
C ALA A 425 -23.15 -12.53 -3.78
N SER A 426 -22.49 -12.18 -2.67
CA SER A 426 -21.36 -12.94 -2.12
C SER A 426 -21.73 -14.39 -1.78
N LEU A 427 -22.90 -14.61 -1.15
CA LEU A 427 -23.33 -15.95 -0.72
C LEU A 427 -23.56 -16.95 -1.86
N ASN A 428 -23.89 -16.47 -3.06
CA ASN A 428 -24.07 -17.34 -4.25
C ASN A 428 -22.76 -17.65 -4.99
N ALA A 429 -21.67 -16.92 -4.69
CA ALA A 429 -20.38 -17.05 -5.35
C ALA A 429 -19.36 -17.90 -4.57
N ASN A 430 -19.58 -18.11 -3.26
CA ASN A 430 -18.65 -18.86 -2.40
C ASN A 430 -19.40 -19.71 -1.35
N PRO A 431 -19.69 -21.01 -1.62
CA PRO A 431 -20.39 -21.86 -0.65
C PRO A 431 -19.59 -22.04 0.65
N MET A 432 -18.26 -21.96 0.59
CA MET A 432 -17.38 -22.02 1.78
C MET A 432 -17.61 -20.85 2.74
N LEU A 433 -17.99 -19.66 2.24
CA LEU A 433 -18.39 -18.52 3.08
C LEU A 433 -19.76 -18.75 3.73
N LEU A 434 -20.71 -19.35 3.00
CA LEU A 434 -22.01 -19.71 3.56
C LEU A 434 -21.87 -20.77 4.66
N PHE A 435 -21.04 -21.80 4.48
CA PHE A 435 -20.74 -22.77 5.55
C PHE A 435 -20.06 -22.13 6.77
N LYS A 436 -19.06 -21.25 6.57
CA LYS A 436 -18.42 -20.51 7.67
C LYS A 436 -19.40 -19.58 8.40
N PHE A 437 -20.32 -18.94 7.68
CA PHE A 437 -21.37 -18.09 8.26
C PHE A 437 -22.42 -18.88 9.04
N MET A 438 -22.85 -20.03 8.52
CA MET A 438 -23.76 -20.95 9.22
C MET A 438 -23.10 -21.56 10.47
N ALA A 439 -21.82 -21.93 10.41
CA ALA A 439 -21.05 -22.38 11.57
C ALA A 439 -20.90 -21.27 12.63
N PHE A 440 -20.67 -20.02 12.21
CA PHE A 440 -20.66 -18.86 13.10
C PHE A 440 -22.02 -18.62 13.78
N ILE A 441 -23.13 -18.69 13.03
CA ILE A 441 -24.49 -18.60 13.59
C ILE A 441 -24.77 -19.75 14.56
N MET A 442 -24.36 -20.97 14.24
CA MET A 442 -24.54 -22.13 15.12
C MET A 442 -23.74 -21.97 16.42
N GLY A 443 -22.48 -21.52 16.33
CA GLY A 443 -21.65 -21.18 17.49
C GLY A 443 -22.24 -20.04 18.33
N LEU A 444 -22.79 -19.01 17.70
CA LEU A 444 -23.48 -17.90 18.36
C LEU A 444 -24.74 -18.38 19.11
N LEU A 445 -25.54 -19.26 18.50
CA LEU A 445 -26.73 -19.85 19.12
C LEU A 445 -26.36 -20.72 20.33
N LEU A 446 -25.31 -21.55 20.24
CA LEU A 446 -24.77 -22.33 21.35
C LEU A 446 -24.22 -21.41 22.47
N MET A 447 -23.55 -20.33 22.11
CA MET A 447 -23.04 -19.32 23.04
C MET A 447 -24.16 -18.59 23.80
N LEU A 448 -25.28 -18.26 23.14
CA LEU A 448 -26.47 -17.68 23.78
C LEU A 448 -27.31 -18.71 24.55
N GLY A 449 -27.26 -19.99 24.18
CA GLY A 449 -27.90 -21.09 24.89
C GLY A 449 -27.34 -21.32 26.29
N ASN A 450 -26.05 -21.01 26.50
CA ASN A 450 -25.39 -21.14 27.78
C ASN A 450 -25.97 -20.14 28.83
N ALA A 451 -26.68 -20.65 29.83
CA ALA A 451 -27.37 -19.85 30.85
C ALA A 451 -26.43 -18.86 31.58
N ASN A 452 -25.20 -19.28 31.87
CA ASN A 452 -24.15 -18.46 32.49
C ASN A 452 -23.75 -17.25 31.62
N LEU A 453 -23.68 -17.42 30.30
CA LEU A 453 -23.43 -16.35 29.33
C LEU A 453 -24.65 -15.43 29.21
N ARG A 454 -25.85 -16.00 29.14
CA ARG A 454 -27.12 -15.24 29.12
C ARG A 454 -27.28 -14.36 30.37
N ALA A 455 -26.82 -14.80 31.54
CA ALA A 455 -26.77 -14.01 32.77
C ALA A 455 -25.74 -12.86 32.69
N ARG A 456 -24.52 -13.12 32.18
CA ARG A 456 -23.50 -12.08 31.97
C ARG A 456 -23.96 -11.01 30.96
N VAL A 457 -24.52 -11.43 29.82
CA VAL A 457 -25.05 -10.52 28.78
C VAL A 457 -26.22 -9.69 29.32
N LYS A 458 -27.17 -10.30 30.05
CA LYS A 458 -28.24 -9.54 30.73
C LYS A 458 -27.70 -8.50 31.71
N ARG A 459 -26.68 -8.85 32.51
CA ARG A 459 -26.04 -7.91 33.46
C ARG A 459 -25.40 -6.74 32.72
N ILE A 460 -24.62 -7.01 31.67
CA ILE A 460 -23.99 -5.97 30.85
C ILE A 460 -25.04 -5.05 30.20
N LEU A 461 -26.05 -5.61 29.52
CA LEU A 461 -27.13 -4.82 28.92
C LEU A 461 -27.89 -3.99 29.97
N SER A 462 -28.12 -4.52 31.18
CA SER A 462 -28.79 -3.76 32.25
C SER A 462 -27.97 -2.53 32.71
N VAL A 463 -26.64 -2.65 32.78
CA VAL A 463 -25.75 -1.53 33.12
C VAL A 463 -25.70 -0.48 32.01
N PHE A 464 -25.62 -0.89 30.75
CA PHE A 464 -25.68 0.04 29.62
C PHE A 464 -27.04 0.74 29.52
N TRP A 465 -28.14 0.02 29.71
CA TRP A 465 -29.49 0.59 29.62
C TRP A 465 -29.82 1.51 30.80
N ALA A 466 -29.30 1.21 32.00
CA ALA A 466 -29.33 2.13 33.13
C ALA A 466 -28.54 3.43 32.84
N LYS A 467 -27.34 3.35 32.24
CA LYS A 467 -26.56 4.52 31.82
C LYS A 467 -27.31 5.39 30.80
N VAL A 468 -27.83 4.80 29.72
CA VAL A 468 -28.58 5.54 28.68
C VAL A 468 -29.86 6.16 29.25
N LYS A 469 -30.59 5.47 30.14
CA LYS A 469 -31.74 6.05 30.85
C LYS A 469 -31.34 7.24 31.74
N GLY A 470 -30.17 7.18 32.38
CA GLY A 470 -29.59 8.30 33.13
C GLY A 470 -29.29 9.52 32.24
N THR A 471 -28.59 9.31 31.12
CA THR A 471 -28.26 10.39 30.17
C THR A 471 -29.52 11.02 29.56
N ALA A 472 -30.52 10.21 29.19
CA ALA A 472 -31.82 10.71 28.72
C ALA A 472 -32.57 11.50 29.81
N GLY A 473 -32.52 11.04 31.07
CA GLY A 473 -33.12 11.72 32.22
C GLY A 473 -32.49 13.09 32.53
N MET A 474 -31.18 13.25 32.33
CA MET A 474 -30.53 14.56 32.39
C MET A 474 -30.92 15.45 31.19
N GLY A 475 -30.93 14.91 29.97
CA GLY A 475 -31.23 15.69 28.75
C GLY A 475 -32.60 16.39 28.78
N VAL A 476 -33.62 15.76 29.36
CA VAL A 476 -34.96 16.37 29.49
C VAL A 476 -35.01 17.47 30.55
N LYS A 477 -34.20 17.38 31.63
CA LYS A 477 -34.19 18.37 32.71
C LYS A 477 -33.53 19.72 32.37
N VAL A 478 -32.80 19.82 31.26
CA VAL A 478 -32.15 21.06 30.80
C VAL A 478 -32.98 21.78 29.72
N SER A 479 -34.13 21.23 29.32
CA SER A 479 -35.00 21.79 28.27
C SER A 479 -36.15 22.68 28.81
N TYR A 480 -36.07 23.13 30.07
CA TYR A 480 -37.07 23.96 30.75
C TYR A 480 -36.43 25.00 31.69
N ILE A 481 -35.51 25.80 31.12
CA ILE A 481 -35.13 27.16 31.56
C ILE A 481 -35.08 28.02 30.30
#